data_AF-A0A7Y5WWC2-F1
#
_entry.id   AF-A0A7Y5WWC2-F1
#
_cell.length_a   1.000
_cell.length_b   1.000
_cell.length_c   1.000
_cell.angle_alpha   90.00
_cell.angle_beta   90.00
_cell.angle_gamma   90.00
#
_symmetry.space_group_name_H-M   'P 1'
#
loop_
_entity.id
_entity.type
_entity.pdbx_description
1 polymer ?
#
loop_
_entity_poly.entity_id
_entity_poly.type
_entity_poly.pdbx_seq_one_letter_code
_entity_poly.pdbx_strand_id
1 'polypeptide(L)' 'MNWRSKRQVLLLILGIVAVMMLAGMAAAWHNRKNTTCSDGKPPIEQRGGLLGQSEFLCHNGKIVTTPG' A
#
# COMPACT_ATOMS: atom_id res chain seq x y z
N MET A 1 11.67 -37.10 11.24
CA MET A 1 11.53 -35.84 10.46
C MET A 1 12.92 -35.25 10.25
N ASN A 2 13.48 -35.36 9.05
CA ASN A 2 14.92 -35.16 8.80
C ASN A 2 15.28 -33.68 8.62
N TRP A 3 16.51 -33.29 8.96
CA TRP A 3 16.97 -31.88 8.92
C TRP A 3 16.82 -31.22 7.53
N ARG A 4 17.03 -32.00 6.46
CA ARG A 4 16.77 -31.57 5.07
C ARG A 4 15.31 -31.16 4.83
N SER A 5 14.34 -31.92 5.37
CA SER A 5 12.91 -31.60 5.25
C SER A 5 12.54 -30.35 6.03
N LYS A 6 13.12 -30.15 7.24
CA LYS A 6 12.92 -28.92 8.03
C LYS A 6 13.42 -27.69 7.27
N ARG A 7 14.57 -27.80 6.60
CA ARG A 7 15.17 -26.72 5.80
C ARG A 7 14.33 -26.38 4.55
N GLN A 8 13.75 -27.38 3.89
CA GLN A 8 12.83 -27.17 2.77
C GLN A 8 11.53 -26.49 3.20
N VAL A 9 10.95 -26.90 4.33
CA VAL A 9 9.75 -26.27 4.88
C VAL A 9 10.01 -24.81 5.24
N LEU A 10 11.14 -24.50 5.87
CA LEU A 10 11.53 -23.12 6.19
C LEU A 10 11.67 -22.26 4.93
N LEU A 11 12.29 -22.78 3.87
CA LEU A 11 12.43 -22.05 2.61
C LEU A 11 11.08 -21.80 1.93
N LEU A 12 10.15 -22.75 1.99
CA LEU A 12 8.79 -22.58 1.45
C LEU A 12 8.04 -21.47 2.20
N ILE A 13 8.07 -21.47 3.53
CA ILE A 13 7.43 -20.43 4.34
C ILE A 13 8.03 -19.06 4.00
N LEU A 14 9.36 -18.97 3.94
CA LEU A 14 10.05 -17.72 3.65
C LEU A 14 9.73 -17.22 2.22
N GLY A 15 9.61 -18.13 1.26
CA GLY A 15 9.13 -17.83 -0.09
C GLY A 15 7.70 -17.26 -0.10
N ILE A 16 6.77 -17.86 0.64
CA ILE A 16 5.39 -17.38 0.73
C ILE A 16 5.35 -15.97 1.36
N VAL A 17 6.10 -15.75 2.44
CA VAL A 17 6.19 -14.44 3.09
C VAL A 17 6.74 -13.38 2.14
N ALA A 18 7.80 -13.71 1.37
CA ALA A 18 8.37 -12.81 0.38
C ALA A 18 7.34 -12.45 -0.71
N VAL A 19 6.58 -13.42 -1.20
CA VAL A 19 5.51 -13.19 -2.19
C VAL A 19 4.42 -12.29 -1.61
N MET A 20 3.98 -12.52 -0.38
CA MET A 20 2.98 -11.67 0.29
C MET A 20 3.47 -10.22 0.45
N MET A 21 4.74 -10.01 0.83
CA MET A 21 5.31 -8.67 0.92
C MET A 21 5.33 -7.95 -0.43
N LEU A 22 5.78 -8.64 -1.49
CA LEU A 22 5.82 -8.06 -2.83
C LEU A 22 4.41 -7.70 -3.35
N ALA A 23 3.43 -8.57 -3.10
CA ALA A 23 2.04 -8.30 -3.44
C ALA A 23 1.49 -7.05 -2.71
N GLY A 24 1.78 -6.92 -1.41
CA GLY A 24 1.40 -5.75 -0.61
C GLY A 24 2.06 -4.45 -1.13
N MET A 25 3.35 -4.50 -1.47
CA MET A 25 4.06 -3.35 -2.06
C MET A 25 3.48 -2.95 -3.41
N ALA A 26 3.18 -3.92 -4.28
CA ALA A 26 2.57 -3.64 -5.58
C ALA A 26 1.18 -3.01 -5.44
N ALA A 27 0.35 -3.53 -4.54
CA ALA A 27 -0.96 -2.95 -4.24
C ALA A 27 -0.84 -1.53 -3.67
N ALA A 28 0.10 -1.29 -2.76
CA ALA A 28 0.36 0.04 -2.23
C ALA A 28 0.84 1.01 -3.32
N TRP A 29 1.73 0.57 -4.21
CA TRP A 29 2.23 1.40 -5.32
C TRP A 29 1.13 1.72 -6.33
N HIS A 30 0.26 0.77 -6.65
CA HIS A 30 -0.88 1.00 -7.54
C HIS A 30 -1.87 2.00 -6.95
N ASN A 31 -2.19 1.86 -5.66
CA ASN A 31 -3.10 2.78 -4.96
C ASN A 31 -2.44 4.11 -4.58
N ARG A 32 -1.11 4.23 -4.71
CA ARG A 32 -0.37 5.46 -4.37
C ARG A 32 -0.83 6.65 -5.19
N LYS A 33 -1.21 6.47 -6.46
CA LYS A 33 -1.68 7.58 -7.31
C LYS A 33 -3.02 8.16 -6.85
N ASN A 34 -3.80 7.39 -6.10
CA ASN A 34 -5.08 7.82 -5.57
C ASN A 34 -4.88 8.59 -4.25
N THR A 35 -3.92 8.17 -3.41
CA THR A 35 -3.73 8.75 -2.06
C THR A 35 -2.58 9.76 -1.97
N THR A 36 -1.73 9.87 -3.00
CA THR A 36 -0.57 10.76 -3.00
C THR A 36 -0.84 12.00 -3.84
N CYS A 37 -0.53 13.15 -3.26
CA CYS A 37 -0.60 14.43 -3.92
C CYS A 37 0.36 14.52 -5.12
N SER A 38 0.07 15.41 -6.08
CA SER A 38 0.85 15.56 -7.33
C SER A 38 2.34 15.88 -7.12
N ASP A 39 2.69 16.37 -5.93
CA ASP A 39 4.05 16.66 -5.47
C ASP A 39 4.79 15.42 -4.93
N GLY A 40 4.17 14.23 -4.95
CA GLY A 40 4.77 12.95 -4.54
C GLY A 40 4.89 12.77 -3.02
N LYS A 41 4.38 13.74 -2.25
CA LYS A 41 4.39 13.76 -0.79
C LYS A 41 3.09 13.19 -0.23
N PRO A 42 3.12 12.66 1.01
CA PRO A 42 1.88 12.32 1.70
C PRO A 42 1.02 13.57 1.89
N PRO A 43 -0.31 13.42 1.93
CA PRO A 43 -1.22 14.53 2.20
C PRO A 43 -1.02 15.06 3.62
N ILE A 44 -1.27 16.36 3.81
CA ILE A 44 -1.20 17.03 5.12
C ILE A 44 -2.41 16.60 5.97
N GLU A 45 -3.59 16.56 5.35
CA GLU A 45 -4.82 16.12 5.98
C GLU A 45 -5.59 15.18 5.05
N GLN A 46 -6.26 14.20 5.65
CA GLN A 46 -7.25 13.33 5.00
C GLN A 46 -8.60 13.56 5.67
N ARG A 47 -9.63 13.88 4.88
CA ARG A 47 -11.01 14.04 5.34
C ARG A 47 -11.93 13.07 4.61
N GLY A 48 -12.98 12.62 5.28
CA GLY A 48 -14.08 11.91 4.62
C GLY A 48 -14.92 12.92 3.84
N GLY A 49 -14.94 12.79 2.52
CA GLY A 49 -15.83 13.57 1.64
C GLY A 49 -17.27 13.08 1.69
N LEU A 50 -18.19 13.84 1.11
CA LEU A 50 -19.57 13.38 0.92
C LEU A 50 -19.60 12.21 -0.08
N LEU A 51 -20.42 11.20 0.21
CA LEU A 51 -20.63 9.99 -0.62
C LEU A 51 -19.47 8.96 -0.60
N GLY A 52 -18.74 8.85 0.51
CA GLY A 52 -17.72 7.79 0.69
C GLY A 52 -16.38 8.07 0.01
N GLN A 53 -16.22 9.25 -0.58
CA GLN A 53 -14.94 9.71 -1.13
C GLN A 53 -13.98 10.09 -0.01
N SER A 54 -12.68 9.99 -0.27
CA SER A 54 -11.65 10.56 0.60
C SER A 54 -11.04 11.80 -0.06
N GLU A 55 -11.02 12.90 0.69
CA GLU A 55 -10.41 14.16 0.28
C GLU A 55 -9.04 14.28 0.93
N PHE A 56 -8.03 14.61 0.13
CA PHE A 56 -6.65 14.74 0.56
C PHE A 56 -6.17 16.17 0.32
N LEU A 57 -5.76 16.87 1.39
CA LEU A 57 -5.16 18.20 1.31
C LEU A 57 -3.66 18.08 1.04
N CYS A 58 -3.22 18.63 -0.08
CA CYS A 58 -1.83 18.62 -0.52
C CYS A 58 -1.05 19.85 -0.04
N HIS A 59 0.29 19.76 -0.05
CA HIS A 59 1.17 20.83 0.44
C HIS A 59 1.11 22.11 -0.38
N ASN A 60 0.62 22.03 -1.62
CA ASN A 60 0.37 23.18 -2.49
C ASN A 60 -1.06 23.76 -2.32
N GLY A 61 -1.80 23.33 -1.30
CA GLY A 61 -3.18 23.76 -1.06
C GLY A 61 -4.23 23.13 -1.98
N LYS A 62 -3.84 22.24 -2.90
CA LYS A 62 -4.79 21.51 -3.76
C LYS A 62 -5.47 20.40 -2.96
N ILE A 63 -6.75 20.18 -3.23
CA ILE A 63 -7.51 19.05 -2.70
C ILE A 63 -7.63 18.02 -3.82
N VAL A 64 -7.24 16.78 -3.53
CA VAL A 64 -7.39 15.64 -4.44
C VAL A 64 -8.45 14.71 -3.84
N THR A 65 -9.44 14.34 -4.64
CA THR A 65 -10.48 13.39 -4.25
C THR A 65 -10.24 12.04 -4.90
N THR A 66 -10.36 10.96 -4.12
CA THR A 66 -10.33 9.59 -4.64
C THR A 66 -11.76 9.05 -4.75
N PRO A 67 -12.13 8.39 -5.85
CA PRO A 67 -13.38 7.64 -5.91
C PRO A 67 -13.41 6.57 -4.80
N GLY A 68 -14.51 6.55 -4.04
CA GLY A 68 -14.79 5.51 -3.05
C GLY A 68 -15.25 4.21 -3.69
#